data_AF-A0A258LXF9-F1
#
_entry.id   AF-A0A258LXF9-F1
#
_cell.length_a   1.000
_cell.length_b   1.000
_cell.length_c   1.000
_cell.angle_alpha   90.00
_cell.angle_beta   90.00
_cell.angle_gamma   90.00
#
_symmetry.space_group_name_H-M   'P 1'
#
loop_
_entity.id
_entity.type
_entity.pdbx_description
1 polymer ?
#
loop_
_entity_poly.entity_id
_entity_poly.type
_entity_poly.pdbx_seq_one_letter_code
_entity_poly.pdbx_strand_id
1 'polypeptide(L)'
;AKIAMTAPVGIESSKSPDNAGNQWTVSFVMPAEYTLASLPKPLDPQVKIREVPAEKRAVIIFSGFYNQEKVEEKTQALREWIKLKNLKPSGEPQFARYNPPWTLPFMRRNEVMIQVQE
;
A
#
# COMPACT_ATOMS: atom_id res chain seq x y z
N ALA A 1 -18.47 -16.70 6.73
CA ALA A 1 -18.86 -15.28 6.83
C ALA A 1 -18.48 -14.58 5.53
N LYS A 2 -19.28 -13.61 5.06
CA LYS A 2 -18.89 -12.74 3.94
C LYS A 2 -18.33 -11.44 4.52
N ILE A 3 -17.18 -10.99 4.04
CA ILE A 3 -16.57 -9.73 4.46
C ILE A 3 -16.59 -8.77 3.26
N ALA A 4 -16.97 -7.52 3.50
CA ALA A 4 -16.98 -6.48 2.47
C ALA A 4 -15.54 -6.16 2.02
N MET A 5 -15.35 -5.95 0.71
CA MET A 5 -14.06 -5.53 0.17
C MET A 5 -13.73 -4.10 0.60
N THR A 6 -12.48 -3.86 0.99
CA THR A 6 -11.96 -2.52 1.28
C THR A 6 -11.02 -2.04 0.18
N ALA A 7 -10.74 -0.74 0.19
CA ALA A 7 -9.66 -0.14 -0.57
C ALA A 7 -8.70 0.58 0.40
N PRO A 8 -7.40 0.66 0.10
CA PRO A 8 -6.72 0.14 -1.09
C PRO A 8 -6.37 -1.36 -0.99
N VAL A 9 -5.96 -1.95 -2.12
CA VAL A 9 -5.27 -3.25 -2.15
C VAL A 9 -3.78 -2.98 -2.28
N GLY A 10 -2.98 -3.48 -1.33
CA GLY A 10 -1.53 -3.34 -1.35
C GLY A 10 -0.88 -4.46 -2.14
N ILE A 11 0.12 -4.14 -2.96
CA ILE A 11 0.93 -5.10 -3.70
C ILE A 11 2.40 -4.75 -3.45
N GLU A 12 3.12 -5.65 -2.79
CA GLU A 12 4.53 -5.49 -2.47
C GLU A 12 5.35 -6.59 -3.17
N SER A 13 6.44 -6.20 -3.82
CA SER A 13 7.42 -7.17 -4.33
C SER A 13 8.51 -7.35 -3.30
N SER A 14 8.72 -8.58 -2.84
CA SER A 14 9.87 -8.96 -2.03
C SER A 14 10.85 -9.73 -2.91
N LYS A 15 12.12 -9.29 -2.92
CA LYS A 15 13.21 -10.11 -3.47
C LYS A 15 13.44 -11.28 -2.51
N SER A 16 13.27 -12.51 -2.99
CA SER A 16 13.68 -13.68 -2.22
C SER A 16 15.20 -13.68 -2.05
N PRO A 17 15.74 -13.95 -0.85
CA PRO A 17 17.19 -14.08 -0.65
C PRO A 17 17.84 -15.17 -1.52
N ASP A 18 17.05 -16.16 -1.95
CA ASP A 18 17.55 -17.41 -2.51
C ASP A 18 17.46 -17.50 -4.05
N ASN A 19 17.42 -16.36 -4.76
CA ASN A 19 17.28 -16.31 -6.22
C ASN A 19 16.05 -17.06 -6.80
N ALA A 20 15.05 -17.38 -5.98
CA ALA A 20 13.85 -18.16 -6.36
C ALA A 20 12.77 -17.35 -7.12
N GLY A 21 13.12 -16.20 -7.70
CA GLY A 21 12.20 -15.31 -8.41
C GLY A 21 11.56 -14.22 -7.54
N ASN A 22 10.84 -13.29 -8.19
CA ASN A 22 10.10 -12.23 -7.49
C ASN A 22 8.88 -12.82 -6.79
N GLN A 23 8.84 -12.73 -5.46
CA GLN A 23 7.65 -13.07 -4.69
C GLN A 23 6.79 -11.81 -4.51
N TRP A 24 5.48 -11.95 -4.75
CA TRP A 24 4.53 -10.85 -4.63
C TRP A 24 3.62 -11.11 -3.42
N THR A 25 3.52 -10.11 -2.54
CA THR A 25 2.58 -10.12 -1.42
C THR A 25 1.42 -9.19 -1.73
N VAL A 26 0.20 -9.73 -1.68
CA VAL A 26 -1.03 -8.95 -1.80
C VAL A 26 -1.64 -8.79 -0.42
N SER A 27 -1.99 -7.56 -0.05
CA SER A 27 -2.58 -7.24 1.25
C SER A 27 -3.94 -6.56 1.10
N PHE A 28 -4.84 -6.92 2.01
CA PHE A 28 -6.18 -6.36 2.14
C PHE A 28 -6.32 -5.76 3.53
N VAL A 29 -7.00 -4.62 3.60
CA VAL A 29 -7.33 -3.98 4.88
C VAL A 29 -8.64 -4.57 5.39
N MET A 30 -8.75 -4.79 6.70
CA MET A 30 -10.01 -5.27 7.26
C MET A 30 -10.96 -4.10 7.55
N PRO A 31 -12.28 -4.24 7.34
CA PRO A 31 -13.24 -3.22 7.75
C PRO A 31 -13.14 -2.91 9.24
N ALA A 32 -13.37 -1.65 9.62
CA ALA A 32 -13.18 -1.17 11.00
C ALA A 32 -14.08 -1.86 12.06
N GLU A 33 -15.13 -2.55 11.63
CA GLU A 33 -16.01 -3.34 12.52
C GLU A 33 -15.35 -4.62 13.05
N TYR A 34 -14.25 -5.07 12.46
CA TYR A 34 -13.53 -6.27 12.88
C TYR A 34 -12.31 -5.94 13.75
N THR A 35 -12.09 -6.76 14.77
CA THR A 35 -10.86 -6.85 15.55
C THR A 35 -10.11 -8.13 15.21
N LEU A 36 -8.83 -8.24 15.58
CA LEU A 36 -8.08 -9.49 15.41
C LEU A 36 -8.79 -10.72 15.99
N ALA A 37 -9.48 -10.56 17.12
CA ALA A 37 -10.20 -11.64 17.80
C ALA A 37 -11.50 -12.04 17.08
N SER A 38 -12.15 -11.12 16.37
CA SER A 38 -13.41 -11.37 15.66
C SER A 38 -13.23 -11.79 14.20
N LEU A 39 -12.00 -11.73 13.67
CA LEU A 39 -11.73 -12.11 12.30
C LEU A 39 -11.84 -13.64 12.12
N PRO A 40 -12.48 -14.10 11.03
CA PRO A 40 -12.50 -15.51 10.71
C PRO A 40 -11.09 -16.01 10.41
N LYS A 41 -10.76 -17.21 10.88
CA LYS A 41 -9.50 -17.86 10.55
C LYS A 41 -9.47 -18.15 9.04
N PRO A 42 -8.41 -17.73 8.32
CA PRO A 42 -8.25 -18.07 6.92
C PRO A 42 -8.20 -19.59 6.74
N LEU A 43 -8.83 -20.08 5.67
CA LEU A 43 -8.78 -21.50 5.30
C LEU A 43 -7.44 -21.86 4.66
N ASP A 44 -6.83 -20.90 3.97
CA ASP A 44 -5.53 -21.05 3.33
C ASP A 44 -4.41 -20.65 4.31
N PRO A 45 -3.46 -21.55 4.65
CA PRO A 45 -2.37 -21.25 5.57
C PRO A 45 -1.37 -20.21 5.04
N GLN A 46 -1.38 -19.91 3.73
CA GLN A 46 -0.55 -18.84 3.14
C GLN A 46 -1.08 -17.44 3.49
N VAL A 47 -2.36 -17.33 3.86
CA VAL A 47 -2.99 -16.07 4.25
C VAL A 47 -2.76 -15.83 5.73
N LYS A 48 -2.05 -14.76 6.05
CA LYS A 48 -1.75 -14.35 7.43
C LYS A 48 -2.49 -13.07 7.78
N ILE A 49 -3.09 -13.05 8.96
CA ILE A 49 -3.65 -11.84 9.56
C ILE A 49 -2.55 -11.21 10.42
N ARG A 50 -2.32 -9.91 10.26
CA ARG A 50 -1.37 -9.14 11.08
C ARG A 50 -2.00 -7.83 11.53
N GLU A 51 -1.61 -7.38 12.71
CA GLU A 51 -1.88 -6.01 13.13
C GLU A 51 -0.87 -5.06 12.48
N VAL A 52 -1.34 -3.89 12.08
CA VAL A 52 -0.49 -2.81 11.60
C VAL A 52 -0.63 -1.66 12.60
N PRO A 53 0.46 -1.27 13.30
CA PRO A 53 0.39 -0.21 14.28
C PRO A 53 0.05 1.13 13.61
N ALA A 54 -0.54 2.04 14.39
CA ALA A 54 -0.79 3.40 13.93
C ALA A 54 0.54 4.09 13.60
N GLU A 55 0.59 4.74 12.43
CA GLU A 55 1.80 5.40 11.95
C GLU A 55 1.45 6.64 11.13
N LYS A 56 2.40 7.58 11.09
CA LYS A 56 2.28 8.81 10.32
C LYS A 56 2.91 8.61 8.95
N ARG A 57 2.19 9.00 7.89
CA ARG A 57 2.62 8.86 6.50
C ARG A 57 2.45 10.16 5.75
N ALA A 58 3.44 10.50 4.94
CA ALA A 58 3.32 11.52 3.90
C ALA A 58 2.79 10.83 2.64
N VAL A 59 1.85 11.49 1.95
CA VAL A 59 1.11 10.89 0.83
C VAL A 59 1.06 11.85 -0.35
N ILE A 60 1.32 11.35 -1.56
CA ILE A 60 1.06 12.04 -2.82
C ILE A 60 -0.01 11.28 -3.62
N ILE A 61 -1.01 11.99 -4.12
CA ILE A 61 -2.12 11.45 -4.90
C ILE A 61 -1.90 11.77 -6.37
N PHE A 62 -2.18 10.81 -7.26
CA PHE A 62 -2.15 11.03 -8.71
C PHE A 62 -3.18 10.15 -9.45
N SER A 63 -3.54 10.57 -10.66
CA SER A 63 -4.51 9.88 -11.52
C SER A 63 -3.90 9.30 -12.79
N GLY A 64 -4.73 8.57 -13.55
CA GLY A 64 -4.35 7.93 -14.81
C GLY A 64 -3.81 6.52 -14.65
N PHE A 65 -3.11 6.07 -15.69
CA PHE A 65 -2.33 4.85 -15.67
C PHE A 65 -1.13 4.99 -14.73
N TYR A 66 -0.68 3.86 -14.19
CA TYR A 66 0.53 3.74 -13.41
C TYR A 66 1.46 2.73 -14.10
N ASN A 67 2.74 2.99 -14.03
CA ASN A 67 3.83 2.08 -14.37
C ASN A 67 4.96 2.33 -13.34
N GLN A 68 6.01 1.51 -13.38
CA GLN A 68 7.12 1.63 -12.43
C GLN A 68 7.77 3.02 -12.47
N GLU A 69 7.99 3.57 -13.68
CA GLU A 69 8.59 4.90 -13.87
C GLU A 69 7.77 6.01 -13.23
N LYS A 70 6.45 6.04 -13.43
CA LYS A 70 5.57 7.06 -12.86
C LYS A 70 5.46 6.93 -11.34
N VAL A 71 5.50 5.71 -10.80
CA VAL A 71 5.54 5.50 -9.35
C VAL A 71 6.86 6.03 -8.78
N GLU A 72 7.99 5.80 -9.45
CA GLU A 72 9.29 6.34 -9.06
C GLU A 72 9.31 7.87 -9.12
N GLU A 73 8.79 8.47 -10.19
CA GLU A 73 8.66 9.93 -10.34
C GLU A 73 7.88 10.55 -9.16
N LYS A 74 6.72 9.97 -8.81
CA LYS A 74 5.93 10.45 -7.66
C LYS A 74 6.59 10.17 -6.32
N THR A 75 7.36 9.10 -6.21
CA THR A 75 8.18 8.79 -5.03
C THR A 75 9.23 9.87 -4.81
N GLN A 76 9.97 10.27 -5.84
CA GLN A 76 11.00 11.30 -5.72
C GLN A 76 10.38 12.66 -5.38
N ALA A 77 9.30 13.05 -6.05
CA ALA A 77 8.57 14.29 -5.73
C ALA A 77 8.08 14.31 -4.26
N LEU A 78 7.61 13.17 -3.74
CA LEU A 78 7.21 13.05 -2.34
C LEU A 78 8.41 13.18 -1.39
N ARG A 79 9.56 12.57 -1.70
CA ARG A 79 10.79 12.68 -0.90
C ARG A 79 11.29 14.12 -0.82
N GLU A 80 11.27 14.84 -1.93
CA GLU A 80 11.62 16.26 -1.98
C GLU A 80 10.68 17.11 -1.10
N TRP A 81 9.38 16.85 -1.18
CA TRP A 81 8.39 17.53 -0.34
C TRP A 81 8.58 17.23 1.15
N ILE A 82 8.86 15.98 1.52
CA ILE A 82 9.18 15.56 2.90
C ILE A 82 10.39 16.34 3.42
N LYS A 83 11.46 16.44 2.61
CA LYS A 83 12.66 17.19 2.95
C LYS A 83 12.37 18.68 3.15
N LEU A 84 11.56 19.28 2.27
CA LEU A 84 11.14 20.68 2.39
C LEU A 84 10.34 20.94 3.69
N LYS A 85 9.60 19.94 4.18
CA LYS A 85 8.86 20.00 5.44
C LYS A 85 9.68 19.65 6.68
N ASN A 86 10.99 19.42 6.54
CA ASN A 86 11.88 18.98 7.62
C ASN A 86 11.39 17.69 8.33
N LEU A 87 10.66 16.84 7.61
CA LEU A 87 10.21 15.54 8.11
C LEU A 87 11.28 14.48 7.81
N LYS A 88 11.39 13.47 8.68
CA LYS A 88 12.32 12.36 8.49
C LYS A 88 11.59 11.14 7.92
N PRO A 89 11.95 10.63 6.74
CA PRO A 89 11.39 9.37 6.25
C PRO A 89 11.91 8.21 7.09
N SER A 90 11.02 7.32 7.54
CA SER A 90 11.35 6.18 8.41
C SER A 90 11.08 4.81 7.79
N GLY A 91 10.68 4.76 6.52
CA GLY A 91 10.36 3.51 5.83
C GLY A 91 10.39 3.63 4.31
N GLU A 92 10.18 2.48 3.65
CA GLU A 92 10.15 2.39 2.18
C GLU A 92 8.84 2.95 1.59
N PRO A 93 8.88 3.46 0.34
CA PRO A 93 7.68 3.91 -0.36
C PRO A 93 6.70 2.76 -0.60
N GLN A 94 5.42 3.03 -0.35
CA GLN A 94 4.34 2.10 -0.61
C GLN A 94 3.38 2.66 -1.65
N PHE A 95 3.05 1.84 -2.64
CA PHE A 95 2.08 2.16 -3.67
C PHE A 95 0.71 1.60 -3.32
N ALA A 96 -0.32 2.46 -3.36
CA ALA A 96 -1.70 2.06 -3.12
C ALA A 96 -2.60 2.40 -4.30
N ARG A 97 -3.39 1.39 -4.70
CA ARG A 97 -4.39 1.51 -5.75
C ARG A 97 -5.77 1.33 -5.15
N TYR A 98 -6.66 2.27 -5.48
CA TYR A 98 -8.03 2.28 -4.95
C TYR A 98 -9.06 1.79 -5.96
N ASN A 99 -8.79 2.00 -7.25
CA ASN A 99 -9.80 1.80 -8.28
C ASN A 99 -9.62 0.48 -9.05
N PRO A 100 -10.73 -0.21 -9.35
CA PRO A 100 -10.73 -1.42 -10.16
C PRO A 100 -10.36 -1.14 -11.64
N PRO A 101 -10.02 -2.18 -12.44
CA PRO A 101 -9.55 -2.01 -13.81
C PRO A 101 -10.56 -1.33 -14.75
N TRP A 102 -11.86 -1.43 -14.49
CA TRP A 102 -12.92 -0.79 -15.28
C TRP A 102 -13.12 0.71 -15.00
N THR A 103 -12.47 1.29 -13.98
CA THR A 103 -12.55 2.75 -13.73
C THR A 103 -11.82 3.50 -14.83
N LEU A 104 -12.44 4.54 -15.39
CA LEU A 104 -11.83 5.41 -16.42
C LEU A 104 -10.51 6.01 -15.91
N PRO A 105 -9.43 6.06 -16.73
CA PRO A 105 -8.09 6.40 -16.24
C PRO A 105 -8.01 7.72 -15.47
N PHE A 106 -8.65 8.78 -15.96
CA PHE A 106 -8.64 10.10 -15.31
C PHE A 106 -9.44 10.15 -14.00
N MET A 107 -10.30 9.16 -13.74
CA MET A 107 -11.05 9.00 -12.48
C MET A 107 -10.36 8.04 -11.50
N ARG A 108 -9.22 7.46 -11.87
CA ARG A 108 -8.45 6.59 -10.95
C ARG A 108 -7.70 7.44 -9.93
N ARG A 109 -7.68 6.94 -8.70
CA ARG A 109 -6.88 7.41 -7.57
C ARG A 109 -5.80 6.38 -7.30
N ASN A 110 -4.56 6.85 -7.40
CA ASN A 110 -3.37 6.13 -7.00
C ASN A 110 -2.62 6.99 -5.98
N GLU A 111 -1.93 6.33 -5.05
CA GLU A 111 -1.16 7.00 -4.02
C GLU A 111 0.22 6.39 -3.88
N VAL A 112 1.21 7.24 -3.61
CA VAL A 112 2.50 6.83 -3.03
C VAL A 112 2.56 7.37 -1.62
N MET A 113 2.94 6.51 -0.67
CA MET A 113 3.04 6.84 0.74
C MET A 113 4.45 6.53 1.26
N ILE A 114 4.98 7.39 2.12
CA ILE A 114 6.23 7.15 2.85
C ILE A 114 5.97 7.40 4.33
N GLN A 115 6.39 6.48 5.19
CA GLN A 115 6.31 6.66 6.64
C GLN A 115 7.24 7.81 7.07
N VAL A 116 6.76 8.68 7.94
CA VAL A 116 7.50 9.86 8.40
C VAL A 116 7.45 10.03 9.91
N GLN A 117 8.50 10.63 10.44
CA GLN A 117 8.64 11.05 11.83
C GLN A 117 8.99 12.56 11.87
N GLU A 118 8.67 13.21 12.97
CA GLU A 118 9.07 14.60 13.25
C GLU A 118 10.54 14.68 13.71
#